data_AF-A0A8K0QYL4-F1
#
_entry.id   AF-A0A8K0QYL4-F1
#
_cell.length_a   1.000
_cell.length_b   1.000
_cell.length_c   1.000
_cell.angle_alpha   90.00
_cell.angle_beta   90.00
_cell.angle_gamma   90.00
#
_symmetry.space_group_name_H-M   'P 1'
#
loop_
_entity.id
_entity.type
_entity.pdbx_description
1 polymer ?
#
loop_
_entity_poly.entity_id
_entity_poly.type
_entity_poly.pdbx_seq_one_letter_code
_entity_poly.pdbx_strand_id
1 'polypeptide(L)'
;MAWPAPNPIPLDMWMGHECKAGNLIELAPQYCGQCTHPRCGWCYGPGEQQPDQSGFRPGHPELSNAKVQHVYDGHCGHSGYFHQSPNISDEHAGSYDTDFDDLWHCYECNADNGDWCDRCPLCGADRPADDHARAPPSFAIMGGAGSTAPGTWVCEECGCPNSEVCVACGQCGASK
;
A
#
# COMPACT_ATOMS: atom_id res chain seq x y z
N MET A 1 29.73 9.66 21.26
CA MET A 1 30.23 9.67 19.87
C MET A 1 29.26 10.51 19.05
N ALA A 2 29.72 11.55 18.37
CA ALA A 2 28.87 12.33 17.47
C ALA A 2 28.71 11.56 16.15
N TRP A 3 27.48 11.47 15.65
CA TRP A 3 27.22 10.90 14.33
C TRP A 3 27.77 11.85 13.25
N PRO A 4 28.38 11.32 12.18
CA PRO A 4 28.78 12.17 11.06
C PRO A 4 27.54 12.85 10.48
N ALA A 5 27.64 14.15 10.20
CA ALA A 5 26.55 14.89 9.57
C ALA A 5 26.23 14.26 8.20
N PRO A 6 24.93 14.20 7.79
CA PRO A 6 24.56 13.68 6.49
C PRO A 6 25.22 14.49 5.37
N ASN A 7 25.61 13.80 4.29
CA ASN A 7 26.20 14.46 3.13
C ASN A 7 25.13 15.33 2.44
N PRO A 8 25.43 16.60 2.14
CA PRO A 8 24.52 17.45 1.38
C PRO A 8 24.41 16.97 -0.06
N ILE A 9 23.25 17.21 -0.69
CA ILE A 9 23.03 16.90 -2.11
C ILE A 9 23.90 17.82 -2.97
N PRO A 10 24.62 17.29 -3.98
CA PRO A 10 25.41 18.10 -4.90
C PRO A 10 24.60 19.24 -5.55
N LEU A 11 25.25 20.37 -5.85
CA LEU A 11 24.56 21.58 -6.29
C LEU A 11 23.87 21.45 -7.67
N ASP A 12 24.31 20.47 -8.46
CA ASP A 12 23.82 20.14 -9.80
C ASP A 12 22.79 19.00 -9.79
N MET A 13 22.35 18.56 -8.59
CA MET A 13 21.47 17.42 -8.43
C MET A 13 20.23 17.73 -7.58
N TRP A 14 19.18 16.96 -7.80
CA TRP A 14 18.03 16.85 -6.91
C TRP A 14 17.68 15.38 -6.71
N MET A 15 17.00 15.03 -5.61
CA MET A 15 16.65 13.65 -5.27
C MET A 15 15.14 13.47 -5.24
N GLY A 16 14.65 12.42 -5.92
CA GLY A 16 13.24 12.07 -5.93
C GLY A 16 12.77 11.63 -4.55
N HIS A 17 11.65 12.17 -4.09
CA HIS A 17 11.14 11.87 -2.75
C HIS A 17 10.63 10.42 -2.60
N GLU A 18 10.08 9.85 -3.68
CA GLU A 18 9.59 8.47 -3.73
C GLU A 18 10.74 7.46 -3.87
N CYS A 19 11.51 7.54 -4.95
CA CYS A 19 12.52 6.53 -5.29
C CYS A 19 13.91 6.77 -4.66
N LYS A 20 14.14 7.93 -4.05
CA LYS A 20 15.44 8.39 -3.51
C LYS A 20 16.59 8.39 -4.54
N ALA A 21 16.28 8.34 -5.83
CA ALA A 21 17.28 8.43 -6.88
C ALA A 21 17.73 9.88 -7.11
N GLY A 22 19.02 10.06 -7.33
CA GLY A 22 19.61 11.34 -7.74
C GLY A 22 19.33 11.61 -9.22
N ASN A 23 18.98 12.86 -9.52
CA ASN A 23 18.70 13.35 -10.86
C ASN A 23 19.58 14.58 -11.12
N LEU A 24 20.35 14.56 -12.20
CA LEU A 24 21.11 15.72 -12.64
C LEU A 24 20.14 16.77 -13.19
N ILE A 25 20.24 18.01 -12.69
CA ILE A 25 19.34 19.10 -13.07
C ILE A 25 19.37 19.36 -14.59
N GLU A 26 20.54 19.24 -15.21
CA GLU A 26 20.70 19.44 -16.66
C GLU A 26 19.99 18.37 -17.50
N LEU A 27 19.91 17.13 -17.00
CA LEU A 27 19.32 16.00 -17.75
C LEU A 27 17.84 15.79 -17.43
N ALA A 28 17.44 16.14 -16.21
CA ALA A 28 16.14 15.84 -15.64
C ALA A 28 15.60 17.05 -14.86
N PRO A 29 15.34 18.20 -15.51
CA PRO A 29 14.94 19.42 -14.80
C PRO A 29 13.54 19.31 -14.19
N GLN A 30 12.67 18.48 -14.78
CA GLN A 30 11.24 18.43 -14.46
C GLN A 30 10.74 17.07 -13.97
N TYR A 31 11.39 15.96 -14.32
CA TYR A 31 10.89 14.61 -14.02
C TYR A 31 12.01 13.71 -13.52
N CYS A 32 11.70 12.84 -12.56
CA CYS A 32 12.67 11.86 -12.09
C CYS A 32 12.91 10.80 -13.17
N GLY A 33 14.17 10.55 -13.52
CA GLY A 33 14.52 9.55 -14.53
C GLY A 33 14.24 8.09 -14.12
N GLN A 34 13.99 7.82 -12.83
CA GLN A 34 13.72 6.48 -12.31
C GLN A 34 12.23 6.16 -12.16
N CYS A 35 11.46 7.05 -11.55
CA CYS A 35 10.04 6.82 -11.24
C CYS A 35 9.09 7.72 -12.04
N THR A 36 9.61 8.59 -12.91
CA THR A 36 8.85 9.48 -13.80
C THR A 36 7.91 10.48 -13.11
N HIS A 37 7.93 10.61 -11.78
CA HIS A 37 7.15 11.68 -11.12
C HIS A 37 7.70 13.07 -11.45
N PRO A 38 6.82 14.10 -11.51
CA PRO A 38 7.24 15.48 -11.68
C PRO A 38 7.95 15.97 -10.42
N ARG A 39 9.04 16.72 -10.60
CA ARG A 39 9.76 17.38 -9.51
C ARG A 39 8.78 18.26 -8.73
N CYS A 40 8.57 17.92 -7.46
CA CYS A 40 7.61 18.58 -6.57
C CYS A 40 8.32 19.15 -5.34
N GLY A 41 7.58 19.87 -4.48
CA GLY A 41 8.10 20.47 -3.25
C GLY A 41 8.61 19.47 -2.20
N TRP A 42 8.34 18.17 -2.38
CA TRP A 42 8.83 17.10 -1.51
C TRP A 42 10.17 16.52 -1.95
N CYS A 43 10.62 16.86 -3.17
CA CYS A 43 11.90 16.42 -3.70
C CYS A 43 13.03 17.23 -3.07
N TYR A 44 14.17 16.58 -2.83
CA TYR A 44 15.28 17.25 -2.16
C TYR A 44 16.15 17.99 -3.17
N GLY A 45 16.40 19.28 -2.92
CA GLY A 45 17.13 20.17 -3.81
C GLY A 45 18.65 20.21 -3.59
N PRO A 46 19.37 20.92 -4.46
CA PRO A 46 20.77 21.30 -4.28
C PRO A 46 21.10 21.81 -2.88
N GLY A 47 22.08 21.20 -2.22
CA GLY A 47 22.57 21.62 -0.91
C GLY A 47 21.69 21.23 0.28
N GLU A 48 20.52 20.63 0.05
CA GLU A 48 19.70 20.08 1.13
C GLU A 48 20.37 18.83 1.73
N GLN A 49 20.11 18.57 3.01
CA GLN A 49 20.58 17.35 3.64
C GLN A 49 19.71 16.18 3.19
N GLN A 50 20.35 15.10 2.73
CA GLN A 50 19.64 13.86 2.47
C GLN A 50 18.97 13.42 3.79
N PRO A 51 17.67 13.06 3.78
CA PRO A 51 17.03 12.50 4.96
C PRO A 51 17.85 11.31 5.42
N ASP A 52 18.18 11.29 6.71
CA ASP A 52 19.05 10.28 7.26
C ASP A 52 18.45 8.88 6.96
N GLN A 53 19.15 8.09 6.15
CA GLN A 53 18.75 6.70 5.87
C GLN A 53 19.12 5.76 7.03
N SER A 54 19.51 6.29 8.20
CA SER A 54 19.81 5.53 9.41
C SER A 54 18.54 4.93 10.06
N GLY A 55 17.78 4.11 9.32
CA GLY A 55 16.52 3.55 9.81
C GLY A 55 16.38 2.04 9.78
N PHE A 56 16.98 1.33 8.81
CA PHE A 56 16.82 -0.12 8.70
C PHE A 56 18.17 -0.83 8.58
N ARG A 57 18.84 -0.95 9.72
CA ARG A 57 19.72 -2.09 9.95
C ARG A 57 18.89 -3.16 10.68
N PRO A 58 18.79 -4.40 10.19
CA PRO A 58 18.12 -5.48 10.92
C PRO A 58 18.73 -5.61 12.32
N GLY A 59 17.95 -5.33 13.37
CA GLY A 59 18.37 -5.57 14.76
C GLY A 59 18.12 -4.49 15.82
N HIS A 60 17.30 -3.45 15.60
CA HIS A 60 16.98 -2.48 16.66
C HIS A 60 15.46 -2.27 16.86
N PRO A 61 14.88 -2.60 18.03
CA PRO A 61 13.42 -2.59 18.25
C PRO A 61 12.82 -1.27 18.77
N GLU A 62 13.55 -0.16 18.86
CA GLU A 62 13.19 0.93 19.78
C GLU A 62 12.92 2.33 19.18
N LEU A 63 12.75 2.52 17.86
CA LEU A 63 12.45 3.86 17.32
C LEU A 63 11.41 3.86 16.19
N SER A 64 10.13 3.78 16.56
CA SER A 64 8.98 3.94 15.67
C SER A 64 8.26 5.30 15.78
N ASN A 65 8.84 6.31 16.46
CA ASN A 65 8.11 7.56 16.75
C ASN A 65 8.94 8.86 16.62
N ALA A 66 9.65 9.04 15.51
CA ALA A 66 10.14 10.38 15.12
C ALA A 66 9.26 10.95 14.00
N LYS A 67 8.09 11.49 14.37
CA LYS A 67 7.32 12.40 13.50
C LYS A 67 8.12 13.70 13.37
N VAL A 68 8.88 13.84 12.28
CA VAL A 68 9.30 15.17 11.82
C VAL A 68 8.06 15.81 11.18
N GLN A 69 7.29 16.55 11.98
CA GLN A 69 6.23 17.41 11.46
C GLN A 69 6.88 18.61 10.78
N HIS A 70 7.12 18.52 9.47
CA HIS A 70 7.27 19.70 8.65
C HIS A 70 5.87 20.26 8.36
N VAL A 71 5.54 21.36 9.04
CA VAL A 71 4.36 22.19 8.76
C VAL A 71 4.65 22.99 7.49
N TYR A 72 4.33 22.42 6.33
CA TYR A 72 4.07 23.20 5.12
C TYR A 72 2.90 22.57 4.36
N ASP A 73 1.76 23.28 4.42
CA ASP A 73 0.65 23.17 3.47
C ASP A 73 1.19 23.23 2.04
N GLY A 74 0.92 22.20 1.25
CA GLY A 74 1.47 22.08 -0.09
C GLY A 74 0.99 20.84 -0.83
N HIS A 75 -0.33 20.72 -0.96
CA HIS A 75 -0.98 19.76 -1.86
C HIS A 75 -0.52 20.01 -3.30
N CYS A 76 0.27 19.09 -3.88
CA CYS A 76 0.48 19.06 -5.32
C CYS A 76 -0.79 18.50 -5.99
N GLY A 77 -1.36 19.32 -6.86
CA GLY A 77 -2.74 19.21 -7.31
C GLY A 77 -3.08 17.94 -8.08
N HIS A 78 -4.05 17.21 -7.55
CA HIS A 78 -5.15 16.73 -8.36
C HIS A 78 -6.32 17.70 -8.18
N SER A 79 -6.72 18.34 -9.28
CA SER A 79 -7.92 19.16 -9.32
C SER A 79 -9.14 18.24 -9.23
N GLY A 80 -9.83 18.28 -8.10
CA GLY A 80 -11.06 17.53 -7.87
C GLY A 80 -11.67 17.89 -6.52
N TYR A 81 -12.59 18.86 -6.53
CA TYR A 81 -13.62 19.13 -5.51
C TYR A 81 -13.21 18.96 -4.03
N PHE A 82 -12.71 20.04 -3.43
CA PHE A 82 -12.73 20.21 -1.99
C PHE A 82 -14.18 20.28 -1.49
N HIS A 83 -14.66 19.22 -0.84
CA HIS A 83 -15.70 19.36 0.16
C HIS A 83 -15.09 20.05 1.39
N GLN A 84 -15.63 21.21 1.74
CA GLN A 84 -15.27 21.92 2.97
C GLN A 84 -15.68 21.05 4.17
N SER A 85 -14.71 20.54 4.93
CA SER A 85 -14.98 19.96 6.25
C SER A 85 -15.45 21.06 7.21
N PRO A 86 -16.61 20.92 7.87
CA PRO A 86 -16.97 21.84 8.93
C PRO A 86 -16.09 21.57 10.15
N ASN A 87 -15.73 22.66 10.83
CA ASN A 87 -15.10 22.68 12.15
C ASN A 87 -15.78 21.68 13.10
N ILE A 88 -15.11 20.58 13.43
CA ILE A 88 -15.53 19.71 14.53
C ILE A 88 -14.75 20.16 15.76
N SER A 89 -15.47 20.87 16.62
CA SER A 89 -15.10 21.04 18.01
C SER A 89 -15.06 19.66 18.67
N ASP A 90 -14.14 19.53 19.61
CA ASP A 90 -14.01 18.48 20.62
C ASP A 90 -15.33 17.82 21.06
N GLU A 91 -15.17 16.61 21.62
CA GLU A 91 -16.05 15.94 22.57
C GLU A 91 -16.75 14.63 22.15
N HIS A 92 -16.26 13.82 21.20
CA HIS A 92 -16.71 12.40 21.12
C HIS A 92 -15.52 11.43 21.09
N ALA A 93 -15.22 10.82 22.24
CA ALA A 93 -14.42 9.60 22.38
C ALA A 93 -15.22 8.39 21.83
N GLY A 94 -15.56 8.45 20.55
CA GLY A 94 -16.22 7.37 19.81
C GLY A 94 -15.20 6.30 19.45
N SER A 95 -15.61 5.05 19.64
CA SER A 95 -15.01 3.85 19.05
C SER A 95 -14.39 4.18 17.69
N TYR A 96 -13.08 3.97 17.56
CA TYR A 96 -12.42 3.90 16.26
C TYR A 96 -12.96 2.62 15.60
N ASP A 97 -14.14 2.74 14.98
CA ASP A 97 -14.44 1.89 13.83
C ASP A 97 -13.29 2.13 12.87
N THR A 98 -12.38 1.17 12.88
CA THR A 98 -11.28 1.13 11.93
C THR A 98 -11.97 0.61 10.70
N ASP A 99 -12.56 1.52 9.94
CA ASP A 99 -13.13 1.24 8.63
C ASP A 99 -11.98 0.68 7.77
N PHE A 100 -11.81 -0.64 7.83
CA PHE A 100 -10.93 -1.41 6.94
C PHE A 100 -11.54 -1.51 5.53
N ASP A 101 -12.59 -0.75 5.25
CA ASP A 101 -13.31 -0.72 3.98
C ASP A 101 -12.50 -0.05 2.85
N ASP A 102 -11.36 0.58 3.18
CA ASP A 102 -10.47 1.23 2.23
C ASP A 102 -9.36 0.30 1.69
N LEU A 103 -9.55 -1.03 1.72
CA LEU A 103 -8.59 -2.01 1.22
C LEU A 103 -9.16 -2.89 0.09
N TRP A 104 -8.34 -3.15 -0.94
CA TRP A 104 -8.62 -4.16 -1.96
C TRP A 104 -7.54 -5.25 -1.99
N HIS A 105 -7.98 -6.48 -2.24
CA HIS A 105 -7.11 -7.66 -2.24
C HIS A 105 -6.65 -8.02 -3.65
N CYS A 106 -5.34 -8.18 -3.83
CA CYS A 106 -4.75 -8.58 -5.11
C CYS A 106 -4.74 -10.10 -5.27
N TYR A 107 -5.58 -10.64 -6.16
CA TYR A 107 -5.72 -12.08 -6.39
C TYR A 107 -4.49 -12.75 -7.04
N GLU A 108 -3.56 -11.97 -7.62
CA GLU A 108 -2.34 -12.50 -8.26
C GLU A 108 -1.22 -12.79 -7.24
N CYS A 109 -1.11 -11.97 -6.19
CA CYS A 109 -0.01 -12.06 -5.21
C CYS A 109 -0.45 -12.09 -3.75
N ASN A 110 -1.76 -12.08 -3.50
CA ASN A 110 -2.40 -12.18 -2.19
C ASN A 110 -2.03 -11.03 -1.22
N ALA A 111 -1.78 -9.84 -1.77
CA ALA A 111 -1.46 -8.64 -1.00
C ALA A 111 -2.67 -7.71 -0.87
N ASP A 112 -2.81 -7.09 0.29
CA ASP A 112 -3.81 -6.05 0.56
C ASP A 112 -3.25 -4.68 0.18
N ASN A 113 -4.07 -3.88 -0.50
CA ASN A 113 -3.68 -2.59 -1.06
C ASN A 113 -4.72 -1.53 -0.67
N GLY A 114 -4.29 -0.28 -0.52
CA GLY A 114 -5.24 0.83 -0.33
C GLY A 114 -6.15 1.01 -1.55
N ASP A 115 -7.41 1.35 -1.31
CA ASP A 115 -8.40 1.67 -2.34
C ASP A 115 -7.95 2.83 -3.25
N TRP A 116 -7.11 3.74 -2.76
CA TRP A 116 -6.48 4.79 -3.57
C TRP A 116 -5.46 4.28 -4.62
N CYS A 117 -5.14 2.97 -4.65
CA CYS A 117 -4.24 2.37 -5.63
C CYS A 117 -5.02 1.63 -6.74
N ASP A 118 -4.86 2.06 -7.99
CA ASP A 118 -5.42 1.37 -9.17
C ASP A 118 -4.62 0.11 -9.59
N ARG A 119 -3.43 -0.09 -9.02
CA ARG A 119 -2.53 -1.22 -9.32
C ARG A 119 -1.83 -1.72 -8.07
N CYS A 120 -1.58 -3.03 -8.01
CA CYS A 120 -0.81 -3.64 -6.93
C CYS A 120 0.67 -3.22 -7.04
N PRO A 121 1.27 -2.61 -6.01
CA PRO A 121 2.66 -2.19 -6.04
C PRO A 121 3.66 -3.36 -6.02
N LEU A 122 3.22 -4.56 -5.62
CA LEU A 122 4.08 -5.74 -5.57
C LEU A 122 4.19 -6.47 -6.92
N CYS A 123 3.07 -6.61 -7.65
CA CYS A 123 3.03 -7.40 -8.89
C CYS A 123 2.56 -6.64 -10.14
N GLY A 124 2.06 -5.40 -9.99
CA GLY A 124 1.57 -4.57 -11.09
C GLY A 124 0.20 -4.96 -11.64
N ALA A 125 -0.50 -5.94 -11.03
CA ALA A 125 -1.86 -6.30 -11.40
C ALA A 125 -2.82 -5.12 -11.22
N ASP A 126 -3.75 -4.96 -12.17
CA ASP A 126 -4.80 -3.93 -12.10
C ASP A 126 -5.79 -4.25 -10.97
N ARG A 127 -6.26 -3.21 -10.28
CA ARG A 127 -7.34 -3.31 -9.30
C ARG A 127 -8.59 -3.85 -10.01
N PRO A 128 -9.30 -4.85 -9.43
CA PRO A 128 -10.59 -5.28 -9.96
C PRO A 128 -11.55 -4.08 -10.04
N ALA A 129 -12.24 -3.89 -11.17
CA ALA A 129 -13.22 -2.81 -11.31
C ALA A 129 -14.29 -2.95 -10.20
N ASP A 130 -14.38 -1.95 -9.33
CA ASP A 130 -15.13 -1.88 -8.07
C ASP A 130 -16.07 -3.05 -7.73
N ASP A 131 -15.65 -3.82 -6.72
CA ASP A 131 -16.49 -4.80 -6.01
C ASP A 131 -17.55 -4.13 -5.11
N HIS A 132 -17.69 -2.80 -5.10
CA HIS A 132 -18.76 -2.12 -4.34
C HIS A 132 -20.18 -2.46 -4.85
N ALA A 133 -20.32 -3.07 -6.03
CA ALA A 133 -21.60 -3.62 -6.50
C ALA A 133 -21.78 -5.11 -6.15
N ARG A 134 -20.77 -5.76 -5.57
CA ARG A 134 -20.90 -7.15 -5.13
C ARG A 134 -21.65 -7.13 -3.81
N ALA A 135 -22.96 -7.32 -3.90
CA ALA A 135 -23.74 -7.88 -2.80
C ALA A 135 -22.87 -8.95 -2.12
N PRO A 136 -22.77 -8.97 -0.77
CA PRO A 136 -21.93 -9.93 -0.06
C PRO A 136 -22.13 -11.27 -0.72
N PRO A 137 -21.07 -12.02 -1.08
CA PRO A 137 -21.22 -13.26 -1.81
C PRO A 137 -22.25 -14.06 -1.05
N SER A 138 -23.46 -14.10 -1.62
CA SER A 138 -24.46 -14.99 -1.14
C SER A 138 -23.83 -16.31 -1.49
N PHE A 139 -23.24 -16.95 -0.49
CA PHE A 139 -23.02 -18.38 -0.48
C PHE A 139 -24.40 -19.01 -0.51
N ALA A 140 -25.15 -18.76 -1.59
CA ALA A 140 -26.02 -19.74 -2.19
C ALA A 140 -25.06 -20.86 -2.57
N ILE A 141 -24.79 -21.70 -1.58
CA ILE A 141 -24.49 -23.10 -1.73
C ILE A 141 -25.55 -23.58 -2.71
N MET A 142 -25.24 -23.53 -4.01
CA MET A 142 -25.95 -24.31 -4.99
C MET A 142 -25.58 -25.74 -4.63
N GLY A 143 -26.33 -26.29 -3.67
CA GLY A 143 -26.64 -27.70 -3.59
C GLY A 143 -27.38 -28.08 -4.86
N GLY A 144 -26.65 -28.10 -5.97
CA GLY A 144 -27.04 -28.66 -7.24
C GLY A 144 -26.48 -30.06 -7.30
N ALA A 145 -27.35 -31.03 -7.00
CA ALA A 145 -27.07 -32.45 -6.93
C ALA A 145 -26.19 -32.97 -8.07
N GLY A 146 -25.22 -33.82 -7.71
CA GLY A 146 -24.70 -34.83 -8.64
C GLY A 146 -23.19 -34.91 -8.72
N SER A 147 -22.59 -35.51 -7.70
CA SER A 147 -21.23 -36.07 -7.69
C SER A 147 -20.09 -35.06 -7.73
N THR A 148 -19.19 -35.17 -6.74
CA THR A 148 -17.84 -34.61 -6.80
C THR A 148 -17.22 -34.95 -8.15
N ALA A 149 -16.75 -33.95 -8.89
CA ALA A 149 -15.97 -34.20 -10.09
C ALA A 149 -14.83 -35.18 -9.73
N PRO A 150 -14.52 -36.18 -10.58
CA PRO A 150 -13.41 -37.10 -10.32
C PRO A 150 -12.15 -36.29 -9.98
N GLY A 151 -11.51 -36.63 -8.87
CA GLY A 151 -10.37 -35.87 -8.36
C GLY A 151 -10.74 -34.60 -7.56
N THR A 152 -11.85 -34.63 -6.82
CA THR A 152 -12.14 -33.63 -5.78
C THR A 152 -12.44 -34.33 -4.45
N TRP A 153 -12.17 -33.64 -3.33
CA TRP A 153 -12.49 -34.11 -1.97
C TRP A 153 -13.17 -32.99 -1.20
N VAL A 154 -13.98 -33.32 -0.20
CA VAL A 154 -14.66 -32.34 0.66
C VAL A 154 -13.99 -32.37 2.03
N CYS A 155 -13.63 -31.20 2.55
CA CYS A 155 -13.01 -31.11 3.87
C CYS A 155 -14.00 -31.52 4.97
N GLU A 156 -13.61 -32.45 5.84
CA GLU A 156 -14.47 -32.93 6.93
C GLU A 156 -14.71 -31.86 8.01
N GLU A 157 -13.79 -30.89 8.17
CA GLU A 157 -13.89 -29.84 9.19
C GLU A 157 -14.82 -28.70 8.77
N CYS A 158 -14.78 -28.25 7.51
CA CYS A 158 -15.52 -27.07 7.05
C CYS A 158 -16.52 -27.31 5.90
N GLY A 159 -16.53 -28.51 5.31
CA GLY A 159 -17.41 -28.85 4.19
C GLY A 159 -17.03 -28.22 2.84
N CYS A 160 -15.89 -27.51 2.74
CA CYS A 160 -15.46 -26.92 1.48
C CYS A 160 -14.94 -27.98 0.50
N PRO A 161 -15.32 -27.93 -0.79
CA PRO A 161 -14.74 -28.78 -1.82
C PRO A 161 -13.32 -28.32 -2.16
N ASN A 162 -12.41 -29.27 -2.34
CA ASN A 162 -11.00 -29.06 -2.67
C ASN A 162 -10.61 -29.92 -3.87
N SER A 163 -9.58 -29.49 -4.59
CA SER A 163 -8.99 -30.26 -5.69
C SER A 163 -8.14 -31.43 -5.17
N GLU A 164 -8.06 -32.54 -5.90
CA GLU A 164 -7.25 -33.71 -5.52
C GLU A 164 -5.75 -33.40 -5.40
N VAL A 165 -5.25 -32.36 -6.09
CA VAL A 165 -3.86 -31.90 -5.97
C VAL A 165 -3.59 -31.15 -4.66
N CYS A 166 -4.62 -30.69 -3.96
CA CYS A 166 -4.49 -29.99 -2.69
C CYS A 166 -4.36 -31.00 -1.54
N VAL A 167 -3.27 -30.92 -0.78
CA VAL A 167 -3.02 -31.76 0.42
C VAL A 167 -3.69 -31.23 1.70
N ALA A 168 -4.16 -29.98 1.65
CA ALA A 168 -4.86 -29.30 2.74
C ALA A 168 -5.98 -28.41 2.20
N CYS A 169 -6.97 -28.11 3.05
CA CYS A 169 -8.12 -27.30 2.71
C CYS A 169 -7.72 -25.83 2.54
N GLY A 170 -8.07 -25.23 1.40
CA GLY A 170 -7.78 -23.81 1.15
C GLY A 170 -8.49 -22.84 2.10
N GLN A 171 -9.56 -23.28 2.77
CA GLN A 171 -10.34 -22.44 3.68
C GLN A 171 -9.86 -22.52 5.15
N CYS A 172 -9.63 -23.73 5.68
CA CYS A 172 -9.31 -23.93 7.10
C CYS A 172 -7.92 -24.54 7.36
N GLY A 173 -7.20 -24.98 6.32
CA GLY A 173 -5.88 -25.60 6.46
C GLY A 173 -5.89 -27.06 6.94
N ALA A 174 -7.06 -27.66 7.21
CA ALA A 174 -7.16 -29.08 7.59
C ALA A 174 -6.65 -29.99 6.45
N SER A 175 -5.92 -31.05 6.79
CA SER A 175 -5.42 -32.03 5.82
C SER A 175 -6.56 -32.82 5.17
N LYS A 176 -6.31 -33.32 3.95
CA LYS A 176 -7.18 -34.26 3.25
C LYS A 176 -7.43 -35.54 4.05
#